data_AF-A0A962PYJ2-F1
#
_entry.id   AF-A0A962PYJ2-F1
#
_cell.length_a   1.000
_cell.length_b   1.000
_cell.length_c   1.000
_cell.angle_alpha   90.00
_cell.angle_beta   90.00
_cell.angle_gamma   90.00
#
_symmetry.space_group_name_H-M   'P 1'
#
loop_
_entity.id
_entity.type
_entity.pdbx_description
1 polymer ?
#
loop_
_entity_poly.entity_id
_entity_poly.type
_entity_poly.pdbx_seq_one_letter_code
_entity_poly.pdbx_strand_id
1 'polypeptide(L)'
;MEVNSQPQGRVRRAVDDLIIAEMFLVQATIESATAIGDGLSALGRHITTADEIGNAPADSIGNTLQRIAGDAVEPYTSRFKYLRDLISARS
;
A
#
# COMPACT_ATOMS: atom_id res chain seq x y z
N MET A 1 -19.01 -21.21 -40.51
CA MET A 1 -19.27 -19.93 -39.83
C MET A 1 -18.47 -19.94 -38.54
N GLU A 2 -17.26 -19.40 -38.56
CA GLU A 2 -16.51 -19.15 -37.32
C GLU A 2 -17.18 -17.98 -36.60
N VAL A 3 -17.84 -18.29 -35.48
CA VAL A 3 -18.37 -17.26 -34.58
C VAL A 3 -17.17 -16.62 -33.88
N ASN A 4 -16.86 -15.42 -34.33
CA ASN A 4 -15.81 -14.53 -33.86
C ASN A 4 -15.89 -14.32 -32.34
N SER A 5 -15.20 -15.17 -31.58
CA SER A 5 -15.23 -15.24 -30.11
C SER A 5 -14.10 -14.43 -29.45
N GLN A 6 -13.25 -13.79 -30.25
CA GLN A 6 -12.12 -12.99 -29.77
C GLN A 6 -12.49 -11.73 -28.96
N PRO A 7 -13.55 -10.95 -29.29
CA PRO A 7 -13.85 -9.72 -28.55
C PRO A 7 -14.30 -9.99 -27.10
N GLN A 8 -15.10 -11.04 -26.91
CA GLN A 8 -15.65 -11.41 -25.60
C GLN A 8 -14.57 -11.88 -24.63
N GLY A 9 -13.55 -12.60 -25.12
CA GLY A 9 -12.42 -13.03 -24.30
C GLY A 9 -11.54 -11.88 -23.80
N ARG A 10 -11.38 -10.82 -24.61
CA ARG A 10 -10.61 -9.62 -24.22
C ARG A 10 -11.32 -8.79 -23.16
N VAL A 11 -12.64 -8.59 -23.32
CA VAL A 11 -13.44 -7.86 -22.33
C VAL A 11 -13.45 -8.60 -20.99
N ARG A 12 -13.67 -9.91 -21.00
CA ARG A 12 -13.65 -10.71 -19.78
C ARG A 12 -12.31 -10.61 -19.04
N ARG A 13 -11.20 -10.72 -19.76
CA ARG A 13 -9.86 -10.57 -19.18
C ARG A 13 -9.64 -9.17 -18.60
N ALA A 14 -10.08 -8.12 -19.28
CA ALA A 14 -9.97 -6.76 -18.77
C ALA A 14 -10.78 -6.55 -17.47
N VAL A 15 -11.96 -7.16 -17.37
CA VAL A 15 -12.77 -7.15 -16.15
C VAL A 15 -12.08 -7.94 -15.03
N ASP A 16 -11.56 -9.13 -15.32
CA ASP A 16 -10.83 -9.95 -14.34
C ASP A 16 -9.58 -9.20 -13.80
N ASP A 17 -8.80 -8.59 -14.70
CA ASP A 17 -7.63 -7.78 -14.34
C ASP A 17 -8.02 -6.54 -13.51
N LEU A 18 -9.15 -5.90 -13.82
CA LEU A 18 -9.70 -4.78 -13.03
C LEU A 18 -10.09 -5.22 -11.62
N ILE A 19 -10.79 -6.36 -11.48
CA ILE A 19 -11.18 -6.89 -10.16
C ILE A 19 -9.95 -7.15 -9.30
N ILE A 20 -8.89 -7.74 -9.87
CA ILE A 20 -7.64 -8.00 -9.15
C ILE A 20 -7.00 -6.67 -8.71
N ALA A 21 -6.94 -5.67 -9.60
CA ALA A 21 -6.39 -4.36 -9.27
C ALA A 21 -7.14 -3.68 -8.13
N GLU A 22 -8.47 -3.74 -8.13
CA GLU A 22 -9.31 -3.17 -7.08
C GLU A 22 -9.16 -3.92 -5.75
N MET A 23 -9.13 -5.26 -5.77
CA MET A 23 -8.85 -6.04 -4.56
C MET A 23 -7.49 -5.70 -3.95
N PHE A 24 -6.48 -5.48 -4.80
CA PHE A 24 -5.16 -5.05 -4.37
C PHE A 24 -5.21 -3.66 -3.74
N LEU A 25 -5.95 -2.72 -4.32
CA LEU A 25 -6.11 -1.37 -3.77
C LEU A 25 -6.77 -1.39 -2.38
N VAL A 26 -7.81 -2.21 -2.21
CA VAL A 26 -8.49 -2.38 -0.91
C VAL A 26 -7.51 -2.95 0.13
N GLN A 27 -6.75 -4.00 -0.22
CA GLN A 27 -5.76 -4.58 0.68
C GLN A 27 -4.66 -3.58 1.06
N ALA A 28 -4.12 -2.85 0.07
CA ALA A 28 -3.13 -1.81 0.31
C ALA A 28 -3.63 -0.75 1.29
N THR A 29 -4.92 -0.40 1.19
CA THR A 29 -5.56 0.58 2.07
C THR A 29 -5.71 0.07 3.50
N ILE A 30 -6.09 -1.20 3.67
CA ILE A 30 -6.18 -1.83 4.99
C ILE A 30 -4.79 -1.92 5.65
N GLU A 31 -3.78 -2.34 4.89
CA GLU A 31 -2.39 -2.41 5.37
C GLU A 31 -1.84 -1.03 5.73
N SER A 32 -2.10 -0.02 4.89
CA SER A 32 -1.71 1.37 5.14
C SER A 32 -2.36 1.93 6.40
N ALA A 33 -3.67 1.71 6.59
CA ALA A 33 -4.39 2.13 7.79
C ALA A 33 -3.83 1.46 9.05
N THR A 34 -3.45 0.19 8.96
CA THR A 34 -2.83 -0.57 10.06
C THR A 34 -1.46 0.01 10.40
N ALA A 35 -0.61 0.24 9.39
CA ALA A 35 0.71 0.85 9.58
C ALA A 35 0.63 2.25 10.20
N ILE A 36 -0.34 3.06 9.77
CA ILE A 36 -0.61 4.37 10.38
C ILE A 36 -1.04 4.21 11.84
N GLY A 37 -1.98 3.32 12.14
CA GLY A 37 -2.46 3.08 13.51
C GLY A 37 -1.36 2.63 14.48
N ASP A 38 -0.54 1.67 14.04
CA ASP A 38 0.63 1.18 14.80
C ASP A 38 1.68 2.28 14.98
N GLY A 39 1.88 3.06 13.91
CA GLY A 39 2.72 4.25 13.87
C GLY A 39 2.35 5.30 14.91
N LEU A 40 1.09 5.73 14.90
CA LEU A 40 0.55 6.70 15.85
C LEU A 40 0.63 6.19 17.29
N SER A 41 0.38 4.90 17.50
CA SER A 41 0.53 4.27 18.82
C SER A 41 1.98 4.31 19.30
N ALA A 42 2.96 4.07 18.41
CA ALA A 42 4.38 4.19 18.73
C ALA A 42 4.78 5.65 19.00
N LEU A 43 4.29 6.60 18.20
CA LEU A 43 4.52 8.02 18.39
C LEU A 43 3.97 8.51 19.74
N GLY A 44 2.76 8.09 20.11
CA GLY A 44 2.16 8.42 21.41
C GLY A 44 3.04 7.97 22.57
N ARG A 45 3.56 6.73 22.52
CA ARG A 45 4.53 6.24 23.52
C ARG A 45 5.81 7.07 23.55
N HIS A 46 6.36 7.41 22.38
CA HIS A 46 7.56 8.26 22.31
C HIS A 46 7.35 9.62 22.96
N ILE A 47 6.19 10.26 22.75
CA ILE A 47 5.87 11.56 23.35
C ILE A 47 5.76 11.42 24.87
N THR A 48 5.00 10.45 25.38
CA THR A 48 4.84 10.24 26.83
C THR A 48 6.17 9.93 27.52
N THR A 49 7.00 9.06 26.93
CA THR A 49 8.31 8.69 27.50
C THR A 49 9.34 9.82 27.37
N ALA A 50 9.28 10.64 26.30
CA ALA A 50 10.12 11.82 26.16
C ALA A 50 9.87 12.85 27.27
N ASP A 51 8.60 13.05 27.60
CA ASP A 51 8.15 14.00 28.64
C ASP A 51 8.59 13.54 30.04
N GLU A 52 8.62 12.22 30.28
CA GLU A 52 9.07 11.62 31.55
C GLU A 52 10.60 11.66 31.76
N ILE A 53 11.39 11.55 30.68
CA ILE A 53 12.86 11.40 30.75
C ILE A 53 13.59 12.72 30.43
N GLY A 54 12.88 13.74 29.94
CA GLY A 54 13.41 15.08 29.68
C GLY A 54 14.42 15.18 28.54
N ASN A 55 14.65 14.08 27.80
CA ASN A 55 15.59 13.99 26.69
C ASN A 55 15.14 12.90 25.70
N ALA A 56 14.18 13.22 24.83
CA ALA A 56 14.09 12.52 23.56
C ALA A 56 14.93 13.27 22.52
N PRO A 57 15.89 12.62 21.84
CA PRO A 57 16.60 13.27 20.75
C PRO A 57 15.57 13.71 19.71
N ALA A 58 15.60 14.99 19.32
CA ALA A 58 14.63 15.59 18.39
C ALA A 58 14.46 14.78 17.09
N ASP A 59 15.50 14.05 16.70
CA ASP A 59 15.52 13.17 15.54
C ASP A 59 14.60 11.93 15.68
N SER A 60 14.19 11.53 16.89
CA SER A 60 13.42 10.30 17.11
C SER A 60 11.97 10.40 16.62
N ILE A 61 11.35 11.57 16.76
CA ILE A 61 9.98 11.82 16.28
C ILE A 61 9.99 11.91 14.76
N GLY A 62 10.94 12.64 14.17
CA GLY A 62 11.11 12.74 12.72
C GLY A 62 11.32 11.38 12.06
N ASN A 63 12.20 10.55 12.63
CA ASN A 63 12.43 9.18 12.16
C ASN A 63 11.16 8.31 12.27
N THR A 64 10.39 8.48 13.35
CA THR A 64 9.13 7.76 13.53
C THR A 64 8.12 8.16 12.46
N LEU A 65 7.92 9.47 12.23
CA LEU A 65 7.01 9.98 11.20
C LEU A 65 7.44 9.54 9.79
N GLN A 66 8.74 9.57 9.49
CA GLN A 66 9.25 9.13 8.20
C GLN A 66 9.01 7.63 7.99
N ARG A 67 9.20 6.82 9.02
CA ARG A 67 8.87 5.39 8.99
C ARG A 67 7.38 5.16 8.74
N ILE A 68 6.51 5.86 9.46
CA ILE A 68 5.05 5.76 9.26
C ILE A 68 4.67 6.08 7.82
N ALA A 69 5.21 7.17 7.27
CA ALA A 69 4.94 7.56 5.89
C ALA A 69 5.44 6.49 4.88
N GLY A 70 6.62 5.92 5.12
CA GLY A 70 7.16 4.84 4.30
C GLY A 70 6.28 3.59 4.34
N ASP A 71 5.97 3.11 5.54
CA ASP A 71 5.17 1.90 5.76
C ASP A 71 3.72 2.06 5.25
N ALA A 72 3.16 3.27 5.32
CA ALA A 72 1.82 3.57 4.81
C ALA A 72 1.75 3.56 3.27
N VAL A 73 2.83 3.89 2.57
CA VAL A 73 2.87 4.01 1.10
C VAL A 73 3.42 2.76 0.42
N GLU A 74 4.23 1.96 1.12
CA GLU A 74 4.82 0.73 0.61
C GLU A 74 3.77 -0.22 -0.01
N PRO A 75 2.61 -0.50 0.63
CA PRO A 75 1.62 -1.44 0.12
C PRO A 75 1.09 -1.08 -1.27
N TYR A 76 0.96 0.23 -1.55
CA TYR A 76 0.53 0.74 -2.85
C TYR A 76 1.66 0.63 -3.88
N THR A 77 2.88 0.96 -3.48
CA THR A 77 4.04 0.95 -4.36
C THR A 77 4.37 -0.45 -4.85
N SER A 78 4.33 -1.46 -3.97
CA SER A 78 4.58 -2.86 -4.31
C SER A 78 3.52 -3.41 -5.27
N ARG A 79 2.24 -3.16 -4.99
CA ARG A 79 1.12 -3.60 -5.84
C ARG A 79 1.09 -2.90 -7.19
N PHE A 80 1.41 -1.61 -7.24
CA PHE A 80 1.55 -0.88 -8.50
C PHE A 80 2.65 -1.48 -9.39
N LYS A 81 3.82 -1.78 -8.81
CA LYS A 81 4.92 -2.45 -9.54
C LYS A 81 4.47 -3.80 -10.08
N TYR A 82 3.82 -4.63 -9.25
CA TYR A 82 3.30 -5.92 -9.67
C TYR A 82 2.33 -5.81 -10.85
N LEU A 83 1.34 -4.91 -10.77
CA LEU A 83 0.35 -4.72 -11.84
C LEU A 83 1.02 -4.25 -13.13
N ARG A 84 1.96 -3.31 -13.04
CA ARG A 84 2.73 -2.82 -14.19
C ARG A 84 3.55 -3.93 -14.85
N ASP A 85 4.20 -4.77 -14.05
CA ASP A 85 5.02 -5.88 -14.54
C ASP A 85 4.14 -6.96 -15.19
N LEU A 86 2.95 -7.23 -14.64
CA LEU A 86 1.95 -8.12 -15.21
C LEU A 86 1.43 -7.63 -16.58
N ILE A 87 1.20 -6.33 -16.73
CA ILE A 87 0.82 -5.73 -18.02
C ILE A 87 1.97 -5.87 -19.03
N SER A 88 3.20 -5.57 -18.61
CA SER A 88 4.40 -5.62 -19.46
C SER A 88 4.74 -7.04 -19.93
N ALA A 89 4.47 -8.06 -19.12
CA ALA A 89 4.68 -9.46 -19.49
C ALA A 89 3.61 -10.00 -20.47
N ARG A 90 2.50 -9.27 -20.66
CA ARG A 90 1.37 -9.65 -21.53
C ARG A 90 1.36 -8.91 -22.87
N SER A 91 2.20 -7.90 -23.05
CA SER A 91 2.43 -7.18 -24.33
C SER A 91 3.48 -7.89 -25.18
#